data_AF-A0A2U0S473-F1
#
_entry.id   AF-A0A2U0S473-F1
#
_cell.length_a   1.000
_cell.length_b   1.000
_cell.length_c   1.000
_cell.angle_alpha   90.00
_cell.angle_beta   90.00
_cell.angle_gamma   90.00
#
_symmetry.space_group_name_H-M   'P 1'
#
loop_
_entity.id
_entity.type
_entity.pdbx_description
1 polymer ?
#
loop_
_entity_poly.entity_id
_entity_poly.type
_entity_poly.pdbx_seq_one_letter_code
_entity_poly.pdbx_strand_id
1 'polypeptide(L)' 'MLRNELLTIIIFSGIVFILLGTYFHKHDQDSWVFNRAWMPVPEWIIYSALGASFIIIAMISILFAI' A
#
# COMPACT_ATOMS: atom_id res chain seq x y z
N MET A 1 7.47 -5.86 23.09
CA MET A 1 6.70 -6.84 22.30
C MET A 1 5.78 -6.16 21.31
N LEU A 2 4.83 -5.32 21.76
CA LEU A 2 3.85 -4.63 20.89
C LEU A 2 4.45 -3.89 19.67
N ARG A 3 5.60 -3.22 19.82
CA ARG A 3 6.26 -2.47 18.74
C ARG A 3 6.63 -3.35 17.53
N ASN A 4 7.15 -4.56 17.79
CA ASN A 4 7.58 -5.45 16.72
C ASN A 4 6.38 -6.08 16.00
N GLU A 5 5.27 -6.32 16.72
CA GLU A 5 4.01 -6.78 16.14
C GLU A 5 3.40 -5.72 15.23
N LEU A 6 3.36 -4.46 15.68
CA LEU A 6 2.90 -3.33 14.86
C LEU A 6 3.76 -3.16 13.60
N LEU A 7 5.08 -3.22 13.72
CA LEU A 7 5.98 -3.14 12.57
C LEU A 7 5.72 -4.27 11.56
N THR A 8 5.48 -5.48 12.05
CA THR A 8 5.17 -6.65 11.22
C THR A 8 3.84 -6.47 10.49
N ILE A 9 2.81 -5.96 11.16
CA ILE A 9 1.50 -5.66 10.55
C ILE A 9 1.63 -4.61 9.44
N ILE A 10 2.42 -3.55 9.67
CA ILE A 10 2.64 -2.48 8.69
C ILE A 10 3.33 -3.03 7.44
N ILE A 11 4.41 -3.79 7.62
CA ILE A 11 5.16 -4.40 6.50
C ILE A 11 4.27 -5.38 5.73
N PHE A 12 3.55 -6.26 6.44
CA PHE A 12 2.66 -7.23 5.83
C PHE A 12 1.54 -6.54 5.03
N SER A 13 0.93 -5.51 5.60
CA SER A 13 -0.10 -4.72 4.90
C SER A 13 0.47 -4.08 3.63
N GLY A 14 1.69 -3.53 3.69
CA GLY A 14 2.37 -2.99 2.52
C GLY A 14 2.55 -4.01 1.40
N ILE A 15 3.00 -5.23 1.73
CA ILE A 15 3.16 -6.32 0.76
C ILE A 15 1.81 -6.70 0.13
N VAL A 16 0.76 -6.87 0.94
CA VAL A 16 -0.58 -7.23 0.45
C VAL A 16 -1.11 -6.19 -0.55
N PHE A 17 -0.94 -4.90 -0.25
CA PHE A 17 -1.38 -3.83 -1.16
C PHE A 17 -0.57 -3.75 -2.46
N ILE A 18 0.74 -4.02 -2.42
CA ILE A 18 1.55 -4.13 -3.64
C ILE A 18 1.11 -5.33 -4.49
N LEU A 19 0.80 -6.46 -3.87
CA LEU A 19 0.28 -7.65 -4.57
C LEU A 19 -1.09 -7.38 -5.19
N LEU A 20 -1.98 -6.68 -4.49
CA LEU A 20 -3.26 -6.23 -5.05
C LEU A 20 -3.05 -5.27 -6.23
N GLY A 21 -2.17 -4.28 -6.08
CA GLY A 21 -1.85 -3.34 -7.16
C GLY A 21 -1.33 -4.06 -8.41
N THR A 22 -0.40 -4.99 -8.25
CA THR A 22 0.12 -5.80 -9.36
C THR A 22 -0.92 -6.75 -9.94
N TYR A 23 -1.80 -7.32 -9.11
CA TYR A 23 -2.91 -8.15 -9.58
C TYR A 23 -3.87 -7.35 -10.47
N PHE A 24 -4.36 -6.20 -10.00
CA PHE A 24 -5.25 -5.34 -10.78
C PHE A 24 -4.56 -4.82 -12.05
N HIS A 25 -3.28 -4.45 -11.95
CA HIS A 25 -2.52 -4.02 -13.13
C HIS A 25 -2.39 -5.13 -14.19
N LYS A 26 -2.45 -6.41 -13.82
CA LYS A 26 -2.29 -7.52 -14.75
C LYS A 26 -3.61 -8.10 -15.24
N HIS A 27 -4.62 -8.14 -14.39
CA HIS A 27 -5.86 -8.87 -14.63
C HIS A 27 -7.07 -7.97 -14.90
N ASP A 28 -7.04 -6.71 -14.46
CA ASP A 28 -8.16 -5.79 -14.58
C ASP A 28 -7.69 -4.33 -14.65
N GLN A 29 -7.03 -3.99 -15.77
CA GLN A 29 -6.48 -2.65 -15.99
C GLN A 29 -7.55 -1.58 -16.17
N ASP A 30 -8.77 -1.99 -16.53
CA ASP A 30 -9.91 -1.13 -16.75
C ASP A 30 -10.77 -0.96 -15.48
N SER A 31 -10.31 -1.44 -14.32
CA SER A 31 -10.93 -1.07 -13.05
C SER A 31 -10.53 0.35 -12.64
N TRP A 32 -11.51 1.23 -12.59
CA TRP A 32 -11.36 2.64 -12.19
C TRP A 32 -12.14 2.91 -10.91
N VAL A 33 -11.51 3.65 -10.01
CA VAL A 33 -12.10 4.10 -8.75
C VAL A 33 -12.03 5.62 -8.70
N PHE A 34 -13.08 6.24 -8.17
CA PHE A 34 -13.11 7.68 -7.97
C PHE A 34 -12.34 8.02 -6.70
N ASN A 35 -11.34 8.90 -6.83
CA ASN A 35 -10.66 9.45 -5.68
C ASN A 35 -11.56 10.48 -4.95
N ARG A 36 -11.10 11.02 -3.81
CA ARG A 36 -11.86 12.05 -3.06
C ARG A 36 -12.13 13.34 -3.85
N ALA A 37 -11.36 13.60 -4.90
CA ALA A 37 -11.53 14.73 -5.81
C ALA A 37 -12.45 14.37 -7.00
N TRP A 38 -13.17 13.24 -6.95
CA TRP A 38 -14.03 12.73 -8.02
C TRP A 38 -13.32 12.54 -9.37
N MET A 39 -11.99 12.39 -9.33
CA MET A 39 -11.22 12.06 -10.52
C MET A 39 -11.14 10.53 -10.65
N PRO A 40 -11.40 9.97 -11.85
CA PRO A 40 -11.21 8.56 -12.10
C PRO A 40 -9.71 8.25 -12.06
N VAL A 41 -9.33 7.30 -11.21
CA VAL A 41 -7.95 6.81 -11.11
C VAL A 41 -7.97 5.29 -11.26
N PRO A 42 -7.03 4.69 -12.01
CA PRO A 42 -6.93 3.25 -12.09
C PRO A 42 -6.71 2.64 -10.70
N GLU A 43 -7.46 1.58 -10.39
CA GLU A 43 -7.48 0.97 -9.06
C GLU A 43 -6.11 0.41 -8.67
N TRP A 44 -5.37 -0.13 -9.64
CA TRP A 44 -4.01 -0.62 -9.45
C TRP A 44 -3.02 0.46 -8.98
N ILE A 45 -3.22 1.72 -9.40
CA ILE A 45 -2.40 2.86 -8.93
C ILE A 45 -2.67 3.12 -7.46
N ILE A 46 -3.95 3.06 -7.05
CA ILE A 46 -4.32 3.29 -5.65
C ILE A 46 -3.70 2.23 -4.74
N TYR A 47 -3.87 0.95 -5.06
CA TYR A 47 -3.30 -0.12 -4.24
C TYR A 47 -1.76 -0.09 -4.22
N SER A 48 -1.13 0.19 -5.36
CA SER A 48 0.34 0.32 -5.41
C SER A 48 0.84 1.50 -4.56
N ALA A 49 0.16 2.64 -4.62
CA ALA A 49 0.50 3.82 -3.83
C ALA A 49 0.27 3.60 -2.32
N LEU A 50 -0.81 2.90 -1.94
CA LEU A 50 -1.06 2.50 -0.56
C LEU A 50 0.04 1.57 -0.05
N GLY A 51 0.38 0.54 -0.83
CA GLY A 51 1.43 -0.41 -0.48
C GLY A 51 2.79 0.27 -0.28
N ALA A 52 3.18 1.17 -1.19
CA ALA A 52 4.40 1.97 -1.05
C ALA A 52 4.36 2.85 0.21
N SER A 53 3.22 3.44 0.55
CA SER A 53 3.05 4.28 1.74
C SER A 53 3.29 3.48 3.03
N PHE A 54 2.78 2.25 3.13
CA PHE A 54 3.03 1.36 4.28
C PHE A 54 4.51 0.99 4.41
N ILE A 55 5.21 0.73 3.30
CA ILE A 55 6.66 0.45 3.30
C ILE A 55 7.45 1.69 3.77
N ILE A 56 7.08 2.89 3.31
CA ILE A 56 7.71 4.14 3.74
C ILE A 56 7.50 4.36 5.25
N ILE A 57 6.28 4.16 5.75
CA ILE A 57 5.99 4.27 7.18
C ILE A 57 6.79 3.25 7.99
N ALA A 58 6.93 2.01 7.50
CA ALA A 58 7.79 1.01 8.14
C ALA A 58 9.26 1.47 8.17
N MET A 59 9.79 1.99 7.07
CA MET A 59 11.16 2.52 6.99
C MET A 59 11.40 3.66 7.98
N ILE A 60 10.50 4.64 8.02
CA ILE A 60 10.52 5.75 8.98
C ILE A 60 10.50 5.18 10.40
N SER A 61 9.61 4.24 10.69
CA SER A 61 9.49 3.63 12.01
C SER A 61 10.76 2.90 12.44
N ILE A 62 11.50 2.27 11.52
CA ILE A 62 12.80 1.65 11.79
C ILE A 62 13.86 2.72 12.06
N LEU A 63 13.93 3.75 11.20
CA LEU A 63 14.94 4.81 11.28
C LEU A 63 14.87 5.58 12.61
N PHE A 64 13.66 5.92 13.08
CA PHE A 64 13.46 6.63 14.34
C PHE A 64 13.40 5.71 15.57
N ALA A 65 13.43 4.39 15.39
CA ALA A 65 13.51 3.43 16.49
C ALA A 65 14.95 3.02 16.85
N ILE A 66 15.93 3.40 16.03
CA ILE A 66 17.38 3.28 16.24
C ILE A 66 17.88 4.58 16.86
#